data_AF-A0A4Q3E3A6-F1
#
_entry.id   AF-A0A4Q3E3A6-F1
#
_cell.length_a   1.000
_cell.length_b   1.000
_cell.length_c   1.000
_cell.angle_alpha   90.00
_cell.angle_beta   90.00
_cell.angle_gamma   90.00
#
_symmetry.space_group_name_H-M   'P 1'
#
loop_
_entity.id
_entity.type
_entity.pdbx_description
1 polymer ?
#
loop_
_entity_poly.entity_id
_entity_poly.type
_entity_poly.pdbx_seq_one_letter_code
_entity_poly.pdbx_strand_id
1 'polypeptide(L)'
;MNKLTLLVFLSIFSTTHLLAQPCSLPGMTPSSAIPVCGTTPFVQPVLANCSGQPVAIRGCTDLATSDRAFWYKFTCYQTGTLGFVIRGVDVNDDYDWCLFDITGRNPNDVFTNNTLQVSLNLYGVGSEPSPPFPQTPTGCTPSGSGDVHCSGAANSNSPFNRMPTITAGREYLLMVNNFTVSTQGYTLTFTGGTASITDPVLPRLTRASSACDTRIVKVKLNKKMKCNSLAADGSDFTIN
;
A
#
# COMPACT_ATOMS: atom_id res chain seq x y z
N MET A 1 -17.82 -55.43 -48.80
CA MET A 1 -16.65 -54.73 -48.23
C MET A 1 -17.15 -53.43 -47.63
N ASN A 2 -17.35 -53.41 -46.32
CA ASN A 2 -17.99 -52.32 -45.59
C ASN A 2 -16.98 -51.21 -45.32
N LYS A 3 -17.30 -49.97 -45.69
CA LYS A 3 -16.48 -48.79 -45.41
C LYS A 3 -16.73 -48.35 -43.97
N LEU A 4 -15.69 -48.44 -43.15
CA LEU A 4 -15.65 -47.99 -41.76
C LEU A 4 -15.45 -46.47 -41.74
N THR A 5 -16.47 -45.72 -41.32
CA THR A 5 -16.38 -44.25 -41.17
C THR A 5 -15.77 -43.93 -39.80
N LEU A 6 -14.55 -43.39 -39.79
CA LEU A 6 -13.84 -42.97 -38.58
C LEU A 6 -14.35 -41.57 -38.17
N LEU A 7 -15.12 -41.49 -37.09
CA LEU A 7 -15.48 -40.21 -36.45
C LEU A 7 -14.32 -39.74 -35.56
N VAL A 8 -13.64 -38.68 -35.99
CA VAL A 8 -12.65 -37.95 -35.19
C VAL A 8 -13.40 -36.98 -34.29
N PHE A 9 -13.41 -37.24 -32.98
CA PHE A 9 -13.88 -36.31 -31.97
C PHE A 9 -12.79 -35.25 -31.74
N LEU A 10 -13.01 -34.04 -32.25
CA LEU A 10 -12.14 -32.88 -32.01
C LEU A 10 -12.48 -32.31 -30.62
N SER A 11 -11.69 -32.66 -29.60
CA SER A 11 -11.79 -32.07 -28.25
C SER A 11 -11.24 -30.64 -28.28
N ILE A 12 -12.13 -29.66 -28.38
CA ILE A 12 -11.80 -28.24 -28.24
C ILE A 12 -11.47 -27.97 -26.77
N PHE A 13 -10.19 -27.94 -26.42
CA PHE A 13 -9.72 -27.40 -25.14
C PHE A 13 -9.87 -25.87 -25.18
N SER A 14 -11.02 -25.37 -24.76
CA SER A 14 -11.19 -23.95 -24.45
C SER A 14 -10.38 -23.64 -23.20
N THR A 15 -9.20 -23.05 -23.36
CA THR A 15 -8.44 -22.45 -22.26
C THR A 15 -9.20 -21.22 -21.78
N THR A 16 -10.05 -21.37 -20.75
CA THR A 16 -10.60 -20.22 -20.04
C THR A 16 -9.46 -19.56 -19.26
N HIS A 17 -8.97 -18.44 -19.78
CA HIS A 17 -8.10 -17.57 -19.00
C HIS A 17 -8.91 -17.03 -17.82
N LEU A 18 -8.70 -17.59 -16.63
CA LEU A 18 -9.21 -17.02 -15.39
C LEU A 18 -8.50 -15.69 -15.17
N LEU A 19 -9.17 -14.58 -15.51
CA LEU A 19 -8.69 -13.26 -15.14
C LEU A 19 -8.71 -13.16 -13.61
N ALA A 20 -7.59 -12.70 -13.03
CA ALA A 20 -7.55 -12.43 -11.60
C ALA A 20 -8.62 -11.39 -11.24
N GLN A 21 -9.21 -11.51 -10.05
CA GLN A 21 -10.26 -10.59 -9.63
C GLN A 21 -9.70 -9.17 -9.46
N PRO A 22 -10.47 -8.12 -9.77
CA PRO A 22 -10.01 -6.76 -9.54
C PRO A 22 -9.75 -6.53 -8.05
N CYS A 23 -8.64 -5.83 -7.76
CA CYS A 23 -8.32 -5.39 -6.41
C CYS A 23 -9.45 -4.51 -5.86
N SER A 24 -10.09 -4.98 -4.78
CA SER A 24 -11.35 -4.38 -4.31
C SER A 24 -11.52 -4.41 -2.79
N LEU A 25 -10.70 -5.17 -2.07
CA LEU A 25 -10.74 -5.19 -0.60
C LEU A 25 -10.30 -3.85 -0.01
N PRO A 26 -10.68 -3.54 1.24
CA PRO A 26 -10.19 -2.36 1.94
C PRO A 26 -8.66 -2.29 1.90
N GLY A 27 -8.13 -1.13 1.53
CA GLY A 27 -6.70 -0.93 1.35
C GLY A 27 -6.15 -1.29 -0.03
N MET A 28 -6.90 -1.98 -0.90
CA MET A 28 -6.38 -2.44 -2.20
C MET A 28 -6.62 -1.47 -3.37
N THR A 29 -7.17 -0.29 -3.12
CA THR A 29 -7.32 0.77 -4.13
C THR A 29 -6.89 2.12 -3.54
N PRO A 30 -6.52 3.12 -4.37
CA PRO A 30 -6.20 4.47 -3.89
C PRO A 30 -7.34 5.09 -3.06
N SER A 31 -8.59 4.86 -3.49
CA SER A 31 -9.78 5.40 -2.83
C SER A 31 -10.15 4.66 -1.53
N SER A 32 -9.74 3.40 -1.39
CA SER A 32 -9.97 2.58 -0.18
C SER A 32 -8.72 2.46 0.71
N ALA A 33 -7.70 3.30 0.48
CA ALA A 33 -6.41 3.25 1.15
C ALA A 33 -6.52 3.25 2.68
N ILE A 34 -5.65 2.45 3.32
CA ILE A 34 -5.57 2.29 4.76
C ILE A 34 -5.09 3.61 5.38
N PRO A 35 -5.88 4.25 6.27
CA PRO A 35 -5.42 5.43 6.97
C PRO A 35 -4.27 5.08 7.93
N VAL A 36 -3.14 5.77 7.79
CA VAL A 36 -2.04 5.63 8.76
C VAL A 36 -2.41 6.39 10.02
N CYS A 37 -2.52 5.68 11.13
CA CYS A 37 -2.76 6.25 12.45
C CYS A 37 -1.76 5.66 13.45
N GLY A 38 -0.82 6.47 13.92
CA GLY A 38 0.22 6.06 14.86
C GLY A 38 1.46 5.47 14.20
N THR A 39 2.33 4.91 15.05
CA THR A 39 3.68 4.43 14.69
C THR A 39 3.84 2.91 14.78
N THR A 40 2.77 2.18 15.12
CA THR A 40 2.80 0.71 15.15
C THR A 40 2.98 0.16 13.74
N PRO A 41 3.78 -0.90 13.55
CA PRO A 41 3.92 -1.54 12.25
C PRO A 41 2.57 -1.98 11.67
N PHE A 42 2.37 -1.70 10.38
CA PHE A 42 1.26 -2.26 9.62
C PHE A 42 1.66 -3.65 9.15
N VAL A 43 0.83 -4.64 9.45
CA VAL A 43 1.07 -6.03 9.06
C VAL A 43 0.01 -6.40 8.03
N GLN A 44 0.45 -6.75 6.82
CA GLN A 44 -0.37 -7.49 5.88
C GLN A 44 0.02 -8.96 6.03
N PRO A 45 -0.80 -9.81 6.67
CA PRO A 45 -0.39 -11.18 6.99
C PRO A 45 -0.49 -12.12 5.79
N VAL A 46 -1.44 -11.86 4.90
CA VAL A 46 -1.71 -12.65 3.70
C VAL A 46 -2.09 -11.69 2.57
N LEU A 47 -1.55 -11.92 1.39
CA LEU A 47 -1.86 -11.12 0.21
C LEU A 47 -2.74 -11.92 -0.75
N ALA A 48 -3.92 -11.37 -1.05
CA ALA A 48 -4.79 -11.95 -2.07
C ALA A 48 -4.21 -11.67 -3.46
N ASN A 49 -4.44 -12.59 -4.39
CA ASN A 49 -4.15 -12.30 -5.79
C ASN A 49 -5.26 -11.41 -6.36
N CYS A 50 -4.89 -10.28 -6.96
CA CYS A 50 -5.84 -9.37 -7.60
C CYS A 50 -5.14 -8.48 -8.63
N SER A 51 -5.90 -8.01 -9.62
CA SER A 51 -5.40 -7.09 -10.65
C SER A 51 -5.75 -5.63 -10.34
N GLY A 52 -4.76 -4.76 -10.47
CA GLY A 52 -4.87 -3.32 -10.31
C GLY A 52 -4.56 -2.58 -11.61
N GLN A 53 -4.75 -1.26 -11.62
CA GLN A 53 -4.37 -0.44 -12.78
C GLN A 53 -2.91 0.00 -12.64
N PRO A 54 -2.16 0.08 -13.76
CA PRO A 54 -0.85 0.70 -13.73
C PRO A 54 -0.90 2.15 -13.24
N VAL A 55 0.07 2.53 -12.41
CA VAL A 55 0.22 3.90 -11.94
C VAL A 55 1.03 4.71 -12.94
N ALA A 56 0.68 5.99 -13.09
CA ALA A 56 1.43 6.91 -13.93
C ALA A 56 2.74 7.29 -13.20
N ILE A 57 3.87 6.83 -13.74
CA ILE A 57 5.19 7.10 -13.18
C ILE A 57 6.05 7.97 -14.10
N ARG A 58 7.17 8.45 -13.57
CA ARG A 58 8.24 9.13 -14.30
C ARG A 58 9.61 8.67 -13.82
N GLY A 59 10.60 8.74 -14.71
CA GLY A 59 11.99 8.43 -14.41
C GLY A 59 12.40 6.97 -14.66
N CYS A 60 11.43 6.09 -14.97
CA CYS A 60 11.65 4.72 -15.44
C CYS A 60 10.87 4.49 -16.73
N THR A 61 11.34 3.54 -17.55
CA THR A 61 10.61 3.04 -18.72
C THR A 61 9.72 1.84 -18.40
N ASP A 62 9.88 1.26 -17.22
CA ASP A 62 9.10 0.14 -16.70
C ASP A 62 7.62 0.48 -16.51
N LEU A 63 6.79 -0.54 -16.46
CA LEU A 63 5.40 -0.41 -16.02
C LEU A 63 5.32 -0.67 -14.51
N ALA A 64 4.94 0.33 -13.73
CA ALA A 64 4.61 0.13 -12.31
C ALA A 64 3.13 -0.25 -12.19
N THR A 65 2.85 -1.50 -11.78
CA THR A 65 1.47 -1.96 -11.58
C THR A 65 1.04 -1.83 -10.12
N SER A 66 -0.27 -1.69 -9.92
CA SER A 66 -0.89 -1.80 -8.59
C SER A 66 -1.55 -3.16 -8.37
N ASP A 67 -1.12 -4.19 -9.09
CA ASP A 67 -1.60 -5.56 -8.87
C ASP A 67 -1.29 -5.96 -7.43
N ARG A 68 -2.21 -6.64 -6.74
CA ARG A 68 -1.97 -7.13 -5.37
C ARG A 68 -1.47 -6.07 -4.39
N ALA A 69 -1.73 -4.79 -4.69
CA ALA A 69 -1.16 -3.70 -3.95
C ALA A 69 -2.02 -3.35 -2.73
N PHE A 70 -1.34 -2.92 -1.68
CA PHE A 70 -1.98 -2.19 -0.60
C PHE A 70 -1.56 -0.72 -0.64
N TRP A 71 -2.50 0.14 -0.29
CA TRP A 71 -2.38 1.58 -0.35
C TRP A 71 -2.54 2.15 1.06
N TYR A 72 -1.68 3.08 1.42
CA TYR A 72 -1.67 3.75 2.71
C TYR A 72 -1.80 5.25 2.52
N LYS A 73 -2.76 5.87 3.19
CA LYS A 73 -3.02 7.32 3.09
C LYS A 73 -2.71 8.01 4.41
N PHE A 74 -2.03 9.15 4.34
CA PHE A 74 -1.69 9.93 5.52
C PHE A 74 -1.57 11.42 5.23
N THR A 75 -1.74 12.21 6.29
CA THR A 75 -1.54 13.66 6.27
C THR A 75 -0.25 13.96 7.01
N CYS A 76 0.55 14.88 6.47
CA CYS A 76 1.69 15.41 7.19
C CYS A 76 1.24 16.54 8.12
N TYR A 77 1.57 16.45 9.41
CA TYR A 77 1.25 17.42 10.44
C TYR A 77 2.44 18.30 10.83
N GLN A 78 3.66 17.85 10.51
CA GLN A 78 4.89 18.61 10.68
C GLN A 78 5.83 18.30 9.52
N THR A 79 6.29 19.35 8.82
CA THR A 79 7.22 19.23 7.71
C THR A 79 8.52 18.57 8.16
N GLY A 80 9.02 17.63 7.36
CA GLY A 80 10.27 16.92 7.64
C GLY A 80 10.49 15.79 6.64
N THR A 81 11.47 14.94 6.91
CA THR A 81 11.76 13.77 6.08
C THR A 81 10.81 12.62 6.41
N LEU A 82 10.37 11.89 5.39
CA LEU A 82 9.59 10.66 5.55
C LEU A 82 10.50 9.45 5.38
N GLY A 83 10.64 8.66 6.44
CA GLY A 83 11.30 7.37 6.40
C GLY A 83 10.32 6.23 6.66
N PHE A 84 10.50 5.13 5.95
CA PHE A 84 9.75 3.90 6.16
C PHE A 84 10.52 2.69 5.63
N VAL A 85 10.21 1.52 6.17
CA VAL A 85 10.77 0.25 5.74
C VAL A 85 9.63 -0.74 5.49
N ILE A 86 9.67 -1.38 4.32
CA ILE A 86 8.84 -2.53 3.95
C ILE A 86 9.72 -3.76 4.07
N ARG A 87 9.28 -4.74 4.85
CA ARG A 87 9.99 -6.00 5.06
C ARG A 87 9.05 -7.17 4.77
N GLY A 88 9.36 -7.92 3.72
CA GLY A 88 8.70 -9.17 3.38
C GLY A 88 8.86 -10.20 4.49
N VAL A 89 7.84 -11.04 4.66
CA VAL A 89 7.95 -12.25 5.49
C VAL A 89 8.89 -13.25 4.80
N ASP A 90 8.75 -13.44 3.49
CA ASP A 90 9.76 -14.11 2.67
C ASP A 90 10.90 -13.13 2.33
N VAL A 91 12.13 -13.59 2.46
CA VAL A 91 13.33 -12.79 2.14
C VAL A 91 13.55 -12.63 0.64
N ASN A 92 12.87 -13.43 -0.17
CA ASN A 92 12.93 -13.38 -1.64
C ASN A 92 11.75 -12.60 -2.24
N ASP A 93 10.84 -12.07 -1.42
CA ASP A 93 9.70 -11.31 -1.92
C ASP A 93 10.10 -9.89 -2.34
N ASP A 94 9.73 -9.57 -3.57
CA ASP A 94 9.87 -8.29 -4.24
C ASP A 94 8.65 -7.42 -3.98
N TYR A 95 8.92 -6.23 -3.44
CA TYR A 95 7.92 -5.25 -3.08
C TYR A 95 8.21 -3.91 -3.74
N ASP A 96 7.58 -3.68 -4.87
CA ASP A 96 7.59 -2.39 -5.54
C ASP A 96 6.76 -1.38 -4.74
N TRP A 97 7.18 -0.11 -4.75
CA TRP A 97 6.40 0.94 -4.12
C TRP A 97 6.53 2.30 -4.79
N CYS A 98 5.47 3.10 -4.64
CA CYS A 98 5.45 4.47 -5.11
C CYS A 98 4.75 5.38 -4.09
N LEU A 99 5.40 6.50 -3.78
CA LEU A 99 4.87 7.56 -2.93
C LEU A 99 4.35 8.69 -3.80
N PHE A 100 3.11 9.09 -3.55
CA PHE A 100 2.42 10.18 -4.25
C PHE A 100 2.04 11.30 -3.29
N ASP A 101 2.09 12.53 -3.79
CA ASP A 101 1.45 13.69 -3.17
C ASP A 101 0.11 13.93 -3.85
N ILE A 102 -0.97 13.66 -3.12
CA ILE A 102 -2.35 13.71 -3.63
C ILE A 102 -3.12 14.93 -3.07
N THR A 103 -2.40 15.96 -2.61
CA THR A 103 -3.00 17.14 -1.97
C THR A 103 -4.01 17.81 -2.90
N GLY A 104 -5.28 17.87 -2.49
CA GLY A 104 -6.35 18.47 -3.28
C GLY A 104 -6.70 17.71 -4.56
N ARG A 105 -6.34 16.42 -4.66
CA ARG A 105 -6.57 15.57 -5.83
C ARG A 105 -7.48 14.39 -5.51
N ASN A 106 -8.08 13.81 -6.55
CA ASN A 106 -8.74 12.52 -6.41
C ASN A 106 -7.64 11.46 -6.26
N PRO A 107 -7.69 10.54 -5.28
CA PRO A 107 -6.68 9.49 -5.14
C PRO A 107 -6.45 8.66 -6.40
N ASN A 108 -7.47 8.48 -7.25
CA ASN A 108 -7.34 7.72 -8.50
C ASN A 108 -6.61 8.50 -9.61
N ASP A 109 -6.29 9.78 -9.42
CA ASP A 109 -5.49 10.56 -10.37
C ASP A 109 -4.06 9.98 -10.51
N VAL A 110 -3.60 9.16 -9.57
CA VAL A 110 -2.30 8.45 -9.63
C VAL A 110 -2.18 7.50 -10.82
N PHE A 111 -3.30 7.09 -11.45
CA PHE A 111 -3.28 6.22 -12.63
C PHE A 111 -2.99 6.98 -13.93
N THR A 112 -3.14 8.31 -13.95
CA THR A 112 -3.02 9.12 -15.18
C THR A 112 -2.07 10.30 -15.05
N ASN A 113 -1.76 10.73 -13.82
CA ASN A 113 -0.96 11.93 -13.57
C ASN A 113 0.36 11.60 -12.85
N ASN A 114 1.43 11.45 -13.63
CA ASN A 114 2.78 11.18 -13.11
C ASN A 114 3.43 12.37 -12.37
N THR A 115 2.81 13.56 -12.38
CA THR A 115 3.32 14.69 -11.60
C THR A 115 3.13 14.46 -10.10
N LEU A 116 2.19 13.61 -9.71
CA LEU A 116 1.92 13.26 -8.31
C LEU A 116 3.03 12.42 -7.67
N GLN A 117 3.86 11.73 -8.46
CA GLN A 117 4.97 10.92 -7.95
C GLN A 117 5.98 11.80 -7.19
N VAL A 118 6.23 11.40 -5.94
CA VAL A 118 7.28 11.95 -5.07
C VAL A 118 8.52 11.08 -5.12
N SER A 119 8.33 9.76 -4.99
CA SER A 119 9.42 8.78 -4.96
C SER A 119 8.93 7.44 -5.47
N LEU A 120 9.77 6.72 -6.19
CA LEU A 120 9.49 5.41 -6.79
C LEU A 120 10.65 4.45 -6.52
N ASN A 121 10.31 3.21 -6.21
CA ASN A 121 11.28 2.12 -6.19
C ASN A 121 10.64 0.86 -6.76
N LEU A 122 11.20 0.37 -7.85
CA LEU A 122 10.86 -0.88 -8.50
C LEU A 122 12.03 -1.88 -8.41
N TYR A 123 12.93 -1.70 -7.43
CA TYR A 123 14.13 -2.51 -7.30
C TYR A 123 13.72 -3.97 -7.10
N GLY A 124 13.98 -4.73 -8.15
CA GLY A 124 13.69 -6.15 -8.25
C GLY A 124 14.78 -6.81 -9.06
N VAL A 125 15.38 -7.85 -8.52
CA VAL A 125 16.47 -8.58 -9.18
C VAL A 125 16.05 -9.96 -9.65
N GLY A 126 14.80 -10.37 -9.39
CA GLY A 126 14.26 -11.65 -9.83
C GLY A 126 15.20 -12.82 -9.51
N SER A 127 15.63 -13.55 -10.54
CA SER A 127 16.56 -14.68 -10.41
C SER A 127 18.01 -14.34 -10.78
N GLU A 128 18.40 -13.07 -10.76
CA GLU A 128 19.79 -12.66 -11.03
C GLU A 128 20.75 -13.41 -10.08
N PRO A 129 21.84 -14.01 -10.59
CA PRO A 129 22.67 -14.92 -9.80
C PRO A 129 23.56 -14.23 -8.76
N SER A 130 23.74 -12.91 -8.84
CA SER A 130 24.57 -12.14 -7.90
C SER A 130 24.09 -10.69 -7.80
N PRO A 131 22.90 -10.45 -7.23
CA PRO A 131 22.38 -9.11 -7.11
C PRO A 131 23.19 -8.29 -6.10
N PRO A 132 23.35 -6.96 -6.32
CA PRO A 132 24.11 -6.10 -5.43
C PRO A 132 23.45 -5.94 -4.05
N PHE A 133 22.12 -6.10 -3.97
CA PHE A 133 21.34 -6.01 -2.74
C PHE A 133 20.28 -7.12 -2.65
N PRO A 134 19.85 -7.52 -1.44
CA PRO A 134 18.73 -8.43 -1.27
C PRO A 134 17.41 -7.79 -1.73
N GLN A 135 16.41 -8.64 -1.98
CA GLN A 135 15.09 -8.23 -2.48
C GLN A 135 14.25 -7.50 -1.42
N THR A 136 14.48 -7.81 -0.14
CA THR A 136 13.86 -7.14 1.00
C THR A 136 14.91 -6.97 2.11
N PRO A 137 14.86 -5.90 2.93
CA PRO A 137 13.89 -4.81 2.96
C PRO A 137 14.07 -3.76 1.85
N THR A 138 13.01 -2.99 1.60
CA THR A 138 12.97 -1.82 0.69
C THR A 138 12.31 -0.62 1.38
N GLY A 139 12.50 0.60 0.87
CA GLY A 139 11.80 1.79 1.36
C GLY A 139 12.63 3.07 1.33
N CYS A 140 12.39 3.97 2.29
CA CYS A 140 13.12 5.23 2.44
C CYS A 140 13.91 5.25 3.75
N THR A 141 15.23 5.37 3.69
CA THR A 141 16.10 5.36 4.88
C THR A 141 17.10 6.52 4.88
N PRO A 142 17.71 6.87 6.02
CA PRO A 142 18.74 7.92 6.07
C PRO A 142 19.97 7.64 5.20
N SER A 143 20.28 6.37 4.95
CA SER A 143 21.39 5.94 4.07
C SER A 143 20.98 5.72 2.62
N GLY A 144 19.68 5.79 2.31
CA GLY A 144 19.18 5.63 0.95
C GLY A 144 19.56 6.80 0.06
N SER A 145 19.54 6.58 -1.26
CA SER A 145 19.95 7.57 -2.25
C SER A 145 18.94 7.64 -3.40
N GLY A 146 18.90 8.75 -4.15
CA GLY A 146 17.94 8.93 -5.24
C GLY A 146 16.47 8.96 -4.81
N ASP A 147 15.57 9.31 -5.75
CA ASP A 147 14.11 9.23 -5.56
C ASP A 147 13.46 8.22 -6.51
N VAL A 148 14.22 7.68 -7.46
CA VAL A 148 13.71 6.80 -8.49
C VAL A 148 14.73 5.68 -8.70
N HIS A 149 14.29 4.46 -8.43
CA HIS A 149 15.01 3.21 -8.67
C HIS A 149 14.11 2.34 -9.53
N CYS A 150 14.59 1.92 -10.70
CA CYS A 150 13.82 1.16 -11.68
C CYS A 150 14.01 -0.35 -11.46
N SER A 151 13.47 -1.20 -12.34
CA SER A 151 13.70 -2.64 -12.21
C SER A 151 15.16 -3.03 -12.52
N GLY A 152 15.63 -4.14 -11.95
CA GLY A 152 16.93 -4.75 -12.28
C GLY A 152 18.08 -4.46 -11.32
N ALA A 153 19.23 -5.06 -11.63
CA ALA A 153 20.40 -5.14 -10.73
C ALA A 153 21.52 -4.12 -11.04
N ALA A 154 21.21 -3.00 -11.70
CA ALA A 154 22.24 -1.99 -12.02
C ALA A 154 22.91 -1.45 -10.75
N ASN A 155 24.22 -1.17 -10.79
CA ASN A 155 24.99 -0.72 -9.62
C ASN A 155 24.50 0.62 -9.04
N SER A 156 23.83 1.45 -9.84
CA SER A 156 23.21 2.70 -9.39
C SER A 156 21.82 2.49 -8.75
N ASN A 157 21.30 1.27 -8.81
CA ASN A 157 19.98 0.90 -8.32
C ASN A 157 20.07 0.40 -6.88
N SER A 158 19.05 0.65 -6.06
CA SER A 158 19.06 0.26 -4.65
C SER A 158 17.65 -0.04 -4.15
N PRO A 159 17.47 -0.95 -3.18
CA PRO A 159 16.19 -1.10 -2.49
C PRO A 159 15.85 0.10 -1.59
N PHE A 160 16.75 1.07 -1.39
CA PHE A 160 16.51 2.22 -0.53
C PHE A 160 16.67 3.57 -1.23
N ASN A 161 15.56 4.30 -1.30
CA ASN A 161 15.53 5.71 -1.69
C ASN A 161 15.98 6.57 -0.51
N ARG A 162 16.44 7.80 -0.81
CA ARG A 162 16.59 8.81 0.24
C ARG A 162 15.23 9.15 0.83
N MET A 163 15.19 9.62 2.07
CA MET A 163 13.94 10.08 2.68
C MET A 163 13.45 11.39 2.02
N PRO A 164 12.31 11.39 1.31
CA PRO A 164 11.78 12.62 0.74
C PRO A 164 11.30 13.57 1.85
N THR A 165 11.41 14.87 1.62
CA THR A 165 10.77 15.86 2.49
C THR A 165 9.29 15.95 2.15
N ILE A 166 8.42 15.70 3.13
CA ILE A 166 6.97 15.89 3.04
C ILE A 166 6.56 17.13 3.82
N THR A 167 5.51 17.81 3.37
CA THR A 167 5.12 19.15 3.85
C THR A 167 3.87 19.09 4.70
N ALA A 168 3.86 19.81 5.83
CA ALA A 168 2.69 19.94 6.69
C ALA A 168 1.45 20.42 5.92
N GLY A 169 0.29 19.85 6.23
CA GLY A 169 -0.98 20.12 5.58
C GLY A 169 -1.21 19.37 4.27
N ARG A 170 -0.20 18.65 3.75
CA ARG A 170 -0.32 17.86 2.52
C ARG A 170 -0.76 16.42 2.79
N GLU A 171 -1.43 15.84 1.81
CA GLU A 171 -1.91 14.46 1.84
C GLU A 171 -1.09 13.59 0.89
N TYR A 172 -0.67 12.43 1.40
CA TYR A 172 0.19 11.49 0.71
C TYR A 172 -0.46 10.12 0.61
N LEU A 173 -0.07 9.40 -0.43
CA LEU A 173 -0.51 8.05 -0.71
C LEU A 173 0.72 7.18 -1.01
N LEU A 174 0.91 6.10 -0.28
CA LEU A 174 1.97 5.10 -0.50
C LEU A 174 1.33 3.82 -1.05
N MET A 175 1.71 3.43 -2.26
CA MET A 175 1.41 2.13 -2.84
C MET A 175 2.53 1.14 -2.50
N VAL A 176 2.17 -0.07 -2.09
CA VAL A 176 3.09 -1.21 -1.95
C VAL A 176 2.51 -2.37 -2.75
N ASN A 177 3.14 -2.71 -3.87
CA ASN A 177 2.82 -3.82 -4.75
C ASN A 177 3.68 -5.04 -4.38
N ASN A 178 3.12 -6.24 -4.45
CA ASN A 178 3.92 -7.46 -4.32
C ASN A 178 4.13 -8.06 -5.71
N PHE A 179 5.31 -7.79 -6.25
CA PHE A 179 5.74 -8.16 -7.59
C PHE A 179 6.00 -9.67 -7.70
N THR A 180 6.56 -10.30 -6.66
CA THR A 180 6.83 -11.76 -6.63
C THR A 180 5.60 -12.65 -6.74
N VAL A 181 4.39 -12.10 -6.51
CA VAL A 181 3.12 -12.86 -6.50
C VAL A 181 3.05 -13.86 -5.32
N SER A 182 3.74 -13.56 -4.22
CA SER A 182 3.72 -14.37 -2.99
C SER A 182 2.40 -14.23 -2.21
N THR A 183 1.96 -15.32 -1.56
CA THR A 183 0.81 -15.29 -0.64
C THR A 183 1.20 -14.85 0.76
N GLN A 184 2.50 -14.87 1.09
CA GLN A 184 3.05 -14.28 2.30
C GLN A 184 3.00 -12.75 2.17
N GLY A 185 2.82 -12.08 3.30
CA GLY A 185 2.76 -10.62 3.29
C GLY A 185 4.02 -9.97 3.83
N TYR A 186 3.85 -8.78 4.41
CA TYR A 186 4.94 -7.92 4.82
C TYR A 186 4.58 -7.09 6.04
N THR A 187 5.61 -6.48 6.62
CA THR A 187 5.48 -5.41 7.62
C THR A 187 5.91 -4.08 7.01
N LEU A 188 5.12 -3.03 7.24
CA LEU A 188 5.44 -1.64 6.91
C LEU A 188 5.61 -0.85 8.20
N THR A 189 6.79 -0.27 8.40
CA THR A 189 7.10 0.54 9.58
C THR A 189 7.57 1.93 9.16
N PHE A 190 6.88 2.97 9.61
CA PHE A 190 7.31 4.36 9.46
C PHE A 190 8.32 4.69 10.55
N THR A 191 9.56 5.03 10.18
CA THR A 191 10.68 5.24 11.10
C THR A 191 11.80 6.06 10.47
N GLY A 192 12.69 6.64 11.29
CA GLY A 192 13.89 7.37 10.84
C GLY A 192 13.66 8.78 10.27
N GLY A 193 12.43 9.10 9.86
CA GLY A 193 12.05 10.43 9.37
C GLY A 193 11.82 11.46 10.48
N THR A 194 11.87 12.74 10.12
CA THR A 194 11.57 13.88 11.02
C THR A 194 10.16 14.47 10.82
N ALA A 195 9.43 14.05 9.78
CA ALA A 195 8.06 14.47 9.57
C ALA A 195 7.10 13.81 10.57
N SER A 196 6.05 14.53 10.96
CA SER A 196 4.93 13.94 11.68
C SER A 196 3.84 13.53 10.70
N ILE A 197 3.50 12.23 10.68
CA ILE A 197 2.37 11.67 9.91
C ILE A 197 1.24 11.16 10.81
N THR A 198 1.36 11.39 12.12
CA THR A 198 0.33 11.04 13.10
C THR A 198 -0.39 12.31 13.53
N ASP A 199 -1.71 12.27 13.44
CA ASP A 199 -2.56 13.39 13.86
C ASP A 199 -2.34 13.70 15.35
N PRO A 200 -1.81 14.89 15.68
CA PRO A 200 -1.49 15.29 17.06
C PRO A 200 -2.74 15.57 17.89
N VAL A 201 -3.92 15.69 17.27
CA VAL A 201 -5.16 15.98 18.00
C VAL A 201 -5.56 14.77 18.83
N LEU A 202 -5.64 14.95 20.15
CA LEU A 202 -6.12 13.91 21.05
C LEU A 202 -7.59 13.57 20.78
N PRO A 203 -8.00 12.29 20.82
CA PRO A 203 -9.40 11.91 20.76
C PRO A 203 -10.20 12.55 21.89
N ARG A 204 -11.30 13.21 21.55
CA ARG A 204 -12.24 13.82 22.50
C ARG A 204 -13.67 13.56 22.08
N LEU A 205 -14.54 13.43 23.08
CA LEU A 205 -15.98 13.38 22.89
C LEU A 205 -16.49 14.77 22.48
N THR A 206 -17.17 14.86 21.33
CA THR A 206 -17.78 16.11 20.83
C THR A 206 -19.26 16.18 21.13
N ARG A 207 -19.96 15.04 21.10
CA ARG A 207 -21.38 14.96 21.44
C ARG A 207 -21.70 13.58 21.97
N ALA A 208 -22.52 13.53 23.02
CA ALA A 208 -23.23 12.33 23.43
C ALA A 208 -24.73 12.63 23.35
N SER A 209 -25.52 11.70 22.85
CA SER A 209 -26.98 11.81 22.85
C SER A 209 -27.61 10.47 23.15
N SER A 210 -28.62 10.45 24.01
CA SER A 210 -29.48 9.29 24.22
C SER A 210 -30.50 9.17 23.09
N ALA A 211 -30.84 7.94 22.71
CA ALA A 211 -32.08 7.67 22.00
C ALA A 211 -33.26 7.69 23.00
N CYS A 212 -34.48 7.95 22.52
CA CYS A 212 -35.69 7.94 23.38
C CYS A 212 -35.92 6.58 24.07
N ASP A 213 -35.39 5.50 23.50
CA ASP A 213 -35.18 4.23 24.20
C ASP A 213 -33.82 4.31 24.93
N THR A 214 -33.87 4.67 26.22
CA THR A 214 -32.75 5.04 27.12
C THR A 214 -31.56 4.06 27.25
N ARG A 215 -31.51 3.02 26.42
CA ARG A 215 -30.48 1.97 26.41
C ARG A 215 -29.32 2.22 25.45
N ILE A 216 -29.41 3.23 24.60
CA ILE A 216 -28.37 3.54 23.60
C ILE A 216 -27.88 4.98 23.76
N VAL A 217 -26.57 5.12 23.99
CA VAL A 217 -25.85 6.40 23.89
C VAL A 217 -25.09 6.43 22.57
N LYS A 218 -25.41 7.41 21.72
CA LYS A 218 -24.62 7.69 20.52
C LYS A 218 -23.54 8.69 20.87
N VAL A 219 -22.27 8.30 20.72
CA VAL A 219 -21.11 9.17 20.90
C VAL A 219 -20.58 9.62 19.54
N LYS A 220 -20.21 10.90 19.45
CA LYS A 220 -19.47 11.47 18.32
C LYS A 220 -18.12 11.95 18.82
N LEU A 221 -17.06 11.50 18.17
CA LEU A 221 -15.68 11.90 18.49
C LEU A 221 -15.22 13.04 17.56
N ASN A 222 -14.20 13.78 17.98
CA ASN A 222 -13.60 14.89 17.22
C ASN A 222 -12.75 14.42 16.03
N LYS A 223 -12.41 13.12 15.95
CA LYS A 223 -11.61 12.53 14.88
C LYS A 223 -12.02 11.08 14.61
N LYS A 224 -11.61 10.56 13.45
CA LYS A 224 -11.78 9.15 13.10
C LYS A 224 -10.91 8.29 14.00
N MET A 225 -11.46 7.16 14.46
CA MET A 225 -10.79 6.20 15.32
C MET A 225 -10.69 4.85 14.63
N LYS A 226 -9.67 4.05 15.01
CA LYS A 226 -9.60 2.64 14.62
C LYS A 226 -10.74 1.90 15.29
N CYS A 227 -11.60 1.21 14.55
CA CYS A 227 -12.81 0.60 15.12
C CYS A 227 -12.52 -0.34 16.30
N ASN A 228 -11.43 -1.10 16.23
CA ASN A 228 -11.03 -2.05 17.28
C ASN A 228 -10.14 -1.42 18.37
N SER A 229 -10.02 -0.09 18.42
CA SER A 229 -9.35 0.61 19.52
C SER A 229 -10.32 1.05 20.63
N LEU A 230 -11.62 0.83 20.44
CA LEU A 230 -12.63 1.04 21.48
C LEU A 230 -12.94 -0.30 22.14
N ALA A 231 -13.03 -0.30 23.46
CA ALA A 231 -13.44 -1.43 24.26
C ALA A 231 -14.86 -1.85 23.90
N ALA A 232 -15.03 -3.13 23.55
CA ALA A 232 -16.31 -3.67 23.09
C ALA A 232 -17.40 -3.64 24.18
N ASP A 233 -16.99 -3.60 25.45
CA ASP A 233 -17.87 -3.46 26.63
C ASP A 233 -18.20 -1.99 26.96
N GLY A 234 -17.64 -1.03 26.23
CA GLY A 234 -17.84 0.40 26.45
C GLY A 234 -17.08 0.97 27.65
N SER A 235 -16.15 0.23 28.24
CA SER A 235 -15.37 0.65 29.42
C SER A 235 -14.51 1.91 29.21
N ASP A 236 -14.31 2.35 27.97
CA ASP A 236 -13.71 3.65 27.64
C ASP A 236 -14.58 4.86 28.03
N PHE A 237 -15.86 4.64 28.37
CA PHE A 237 -16.83 5.70 28.63
C PHE A 237 -17.43 5.57 30.04
N THR A 238 -17.66 6.71 30.67
CA THR A 238 -18.39 6.82 31.95
C THR A 238 -19.57 7.78 31.80
N ILE A 239 -20.68 7.46 32.47
CA ILE A 239 -21.84 8.34 32.61
C ILE A 239 -21.78 8.88 34.04
N ASN A 240 -21.59 10.18 34.18
CA ASN A 240 -21.57 10.88 35.46
C ASN A 240 -22.81 11.76 35.60
#